data_AF-A0A7C6BX07-F1
#
_entry.id   AF-A0A7C6BX07-F1
#
_cell.length_a   1.000
_cell.length_b   1.000
_cell.length_c   1.000
_cell.angle_alpha   90.00
_cell.angle_beta   90.00
_cell.angle_gamma   90.00
#
_symmetry.space_group_name_H-M   'P 1'
#
loop_
_entity.id
_entity.type
_entity.pdbx_description
1 polymer ?
#
loop_
_entity_poly.entity_id
_entity_poly.type
_entity_poly.pdbx_seq_one_letter_code
_entity_poly.pdbx_strand_id
1 'polypeptide(L)'
;MNELEEKKKQVIGLYGEMRLSMELHELGWQVHRAYIDEGIDFTITKYYCPVCKKYSNQYIRYTDRNHKKVKCVTNLCEHCKETELEVISRYLQVKTSEGIKTKNENVRKFSFHPKIRYNTGYEVFYVWIAVFDDTKEKKCHFYILNTKDVEIFDNINLDTYQITDNQKTELPIRNDGVVLKRGSASTGYDYSVFNNRFYNDFGALEIEIKEQ
;
A
#
# COMPACT_ATOMS: atom_id res chain seq x y z
N MET A 1 9.62 -27.86 -5.19
CA MET A 1 10.09 -26.46 -5.42
C MET A 1 11.53 -26.41 -4.95
N ASN A 2 12.45 -25.81 -5.71
CA ASN A 2 13.88 -25.82 -5.35
C ASN A 2 14.13 -24.79 -4.24
N GLU A 3 14.89 -25.13 -3.19
CA GLU A 3 15.21 -24.23 -2.05
C GLU A 3 15.74 -22.86 -2.50
N LEU A 4 16.46 -22.85 -3.62
CA LEU A 4 16.96 -21.62 -4.25
C LEU A 4 15.84 -20.70 -4.76
N GLU A 5 14.76 -21.26 -5.32
CA GLU A 5 13.61 -20.49 -5.79
C GLU A 5 12.82 -19.88 -4.62
N GLU A 6 12.72 -20.58 -3.50
CA GLU A 6 12.07 -20.07 -2.30
C GLU A 6 12.86 -18.91 -1.69
N LYS A 7 14.19 -19.04 -1.60
CA LYS A 7 15.06 -17.93 -1.17
C LYS A 7 14.94 -16.71 -2.08
N LYS A 8 14.88 -16.90 -3.40
CA LYS A 8 14.67 -15.79 -4.35
C LYS A 8 13.34 -15.08 -4.10
N LYS A 9 12.24 -15.83 -3.94
CA LYS A 9 10.92 -15.26 -3.62
C LYS A 9 10.95 -14.46 -2.32
N GLN A 10 11.61 -14.97 -1.28
CA GLN A 10 11.76 -14.26 -0.01
C GLN A 10 12.52 -12.93 -0.17
N VAL A 11 13.64 -12.95 -0.90
CA VAL A 11 14.45 -11.73 -1.14
C VAL A 11 13.65 -10.67 -1.91
N ILE A 12 12.87 -11.09 -2.91
CA ILE A 12 12.02 -10.16 -3.67
C ILE A 12 10.90 -9.60 -2.81
N GLY A 13 10.27 -10.46 -1.98
CA GLY A 13 9.29 -10.04 -0.97
C GLY A 13 9.82 -8.90 -0.10
N LEU A 14 10.97 -9.14 0.55
CA LEU A 14 11.66 -8.17 1.41
C LEU A 14 12.04 -6.88 0.67
N TYR A 15 12.49 -7.00 -0.58
CA TYR A 15 12.81 -5.84 -1.40
C TYR A 15 11.60 -4.95 -1.65
N GLY A 16 10.46 -5.54 -2.06
CA GLY A 16 9.22 -4.81 -2.28
C GLY A 16 8.72 -4.11 -1.02
N GLU A 17 8.69 -4.84 0.10
CA GLU A 17 8.30 -4.30 1.42
C GLU A 17 9.19 -3.14 1.88
N MET A 18 10.50 -3.27 1.69
CA MET A 18 11.45 -2.21 2.02
C MET A 18 11.22 -0.97 1.17
N ARG A 19 11.02 -1.15 -0.16
CA ARG A 19 10.71 -0.05 -1.06
C ARG A 19 9.41 0.66 -0.63
N LEU A 20 8.35 -0.09 -0.37
CA LEU A 20 7.08 0.46 0.14
C LEU A 20 7.30 1.27 1.43
N SER A 21 8.05 0.73 2.38
CA SER A 21 8.32 1.39 3.66
C SER A 21 9.06 2.72 3.47
N MET A 22 9.99 2.78 2.51
CA MET A 22 10.71 4.01 2.18
C MET A 22 9.78 5.08 1.58
N GLU A 23 8.97 4.71 0.57
CA GLU A 23 8.02 5.66 -0.05
C GLU A 23 7.03 6.21 1.00
N LEU A 24 6.50 5.34 1.87
CA LEU A 24 5.60 5.74 2.95
C LEU A 24 6.27 6.70 3.95
N HIS A 25 7.51 6.42 4.34
CA HIS A 25 8.27 7.27 5.25
C HIS A 25 8.56 8.65 4.63
N GLU A 26 8.91 8.71 3.34
CA GLU A 26 9.09 9.97 2.61
C GLU A 26 7.80 10.80 2.56
N LEU A 27 6.65 10.14 2.49
CA LEU A 27 5.33 10.76 2.60
C LEU A 27 4.94 11.11 4.05
N GLY A 28 5.81 10.89 5.04
CA GLY A 28 5.59 11.25 6.44
C GLY A 28 4.72 10.26 7.21
N TRP A 29 4.49 9.05 6.69
CA TRP A 29 3.88 7.97 7.44
C TRP A 29 4.90 7.32 8.37
N GLN A 30 4.47 7.04 9.60
CA GLN A 30 5.18 6.13 10.49
C GLN A 30 4.78 4.70 10.13
N VAL A 31 5.75 3.84 9.84
CA VAL A 31 5.50 2.46 9.39
C VAL A 31 5.86 1.49 10.50
N HIS A 32 4.90 0.66 10.90
CA HIS A 32 5.05 -0.36 11.92
C HIS A 32 4.75 -1.73 11.31
N ARG A 33 5.58 -2.74 11.59
CA ARG A 33 5.23 -4.13 11.26
C ARG A 33 4.09 -4.59 12.16
N ALA A 34 3.07 -5.20 11.57
CA ALA A 34 1.99 -5.79 12.35
C ALA A 34 2.45 -7.15 12.91
N TYR A 35 2.34 -7.32 14.22
CA TYR A 35 2.82 -8.52 14.92
C TYR A 35 1.70 -9.51 15.28
N ILE A 36 0.43 -9.15 15.07
CA ILE A 36 -0.72 -9.82 15.69
C ILE A 36 -1.75 -10.34 14.66
N ASP A 37 -1.67 -9.93 13.40
CA ASP A 37 -2.68 -10.26 12.38
C ASP A 37 -2.02 -11.03 11.21
N GLU A 38 -2.59 -12.19 10.85
CA GLU A 38 -2.10 -13.02 9.73
C GLU A 38 -2.30 -12.33 8.37
N GLY A 39 -3.22 -11.38 8.28
CA GLY A 39 -3.61 -10.71 7.04
C GLY A 39 -3.05 -9.32 6.81
N ILE A 40 -2.48 -8.67 7.85
CA ILE A 40 -1.91 -7.33 7.79
C ILE A 40 -0.39 -7.42 7.96
N ASP A 41 0.34 -6.79 7.05
CA ASP A 41 1.81 -6.79 7.08
C ASP A 41 2.34 -5.48 7.70
N PHE A 42 1.68 -4.35 7.46
CA PHE A 42 2.01 -3.06 8.08
C PHE A 42 0.81 -2.35 8.71
N THR A 43 1.05 -1.68 9.83
CA THR A 43 0.21 -0.59 10.33
C THR A 43 0.95 0.71 10.09
N ILE A 44 0.33 1.65 9.39
CA ILE A 44 0.91 2.98 9.17
C ILE A 44 0.11 4.03 9.94
N THR A 45 0.81 5.01 10.50
CA THR A 45 0.17 6.11 11.23
C THR A 45 0.68 7.47 10.78
N LYS A 46 -0.20 8.47 10.80
CA LYS A 46 0.14 9.87 10.48
C LYS A 46 -0.78 10.80 11.26
N TYR A 47 -0.24 11.94 11.68
CA TYR A 47 -1.00 12.93 12.45
C TYR A 47 -1.86 13.82 11.56
N TYR A 48 -3.10 14.04 11.97
CA TYR A 48 -4.06 14.91 11.28
C TYR A 48 -4.58 15.99 12.21
N CYS A 49 -4.70 17.22 11.70
CA CYS A 49 -5.31 18.31 12.44
C CYS A 49 -6.76 18.50 11.99
N PRO A 50 -7.76 18.26 12.87
CA PRO A 50 -9.18 18.35 12.51
C PRO A 50 -9.60 19.79 12.16
N VAL A 51 -8.98 20.79 12.78
CA VAL A 51 -9.29 22.21 12.51
C VAL A 51 -8.64 22.69 11.22
N CYS A 52 -7.37 22.34 10.96
CA CYS A 52 -6.70 22.72 9.72
C CYS A 52 -7.11 21.87 8.51
N LYS A 53 -7.86 20.78 8.75
CA LYS A 53 -8.27 19.78 7.76
C LYS A 53 -7.12 19.22 6.92
N LYS A 54 -5.95 19.00 7.53
CA LYS A 54 -4.76 18.47 6.85
C LYS A 54 -3.84 17.71 7.79
N TYR A 55 -3.03 16.84 7.19
CA TYR A 55 -1.92 16.18 7.87
C TYR A 55 -0.88 17.20 8.33
N SER A 56 -0.30 16.97 9.51
CA SER A 56 0.58 17.93 10.17
C SER A 56 1.51 17.24 11.17
N ASN A 57 2.73 17.73 11.32
CA ASN A 57 3.62 17.26 12.38
C ASN A 57 3.26 17.85 13.75
N GLN A 58 3.82 17.22 14.78
CA GLN A 58 3.79 17.75 16.15
C GLN A 58 4.52 19.09 16.24
N TYR A 59 3.86 20.08 16.84
CA TYR A 59 4.46 21.36 17.14
C TYR A 59 5.56 21.19 18.18
N ILE A 60 6.77 21.64 17.81
CA ILE A 60 7.92 21.66 18.69
C ILE A 60 8.09 23.08 19.23
N ARG A 61 7.97 23.25 20.54
CA ARG A 61 8.29 24.51 21.22
C ARG A 61 9.64 24.43 21.91
N TYR A 62 10.33 25.57 21.98
CA TYR A 62 11.58 25.70 22.73
C TYR A 62 11.35 26.60 23.94
N THR A 63 11.78 26.17 25.12
CA THR A 63 11.66 26.95 26.36
C THR A 63 13.01 27.03 27.05
N ASP A 64 13.34 28.18 27.64
CA ASP A 64 14.53 28.32 28.46
C ASP A 64 14.31 27.72 29.85
N ARG A 65 15.17 26.80 30.26
CA ARG A 65 15.23 26.23 31.61
C ARG A 65 16.67 26.25 32.08
N ASN A 66 16.96 26.92 33.20
CA ASN A 66 18.30 27.07 33.77
C ASN A 66 19.35 27.53 32.73
N HIS A 67 19.03 28.59 31.97
CA HIS A 67 19.87 29.14 30.90
C HIS A 67 20.20 28.17 29.75
N LYS A 68 19.43 27.07 29.60
CA LYS A 68 19.52 26.15 28.46
C LYS A 68 18.20 26.15 27.69
N LYS A 69 18.29 26.25 26.36
CA LYS A 69 17.16 26.01 25.46
C LYS A 69 16.81 24.53 25.48
N VAL A 70 15.60 24.21 25.91
CA VAL A 70 15.09 22.84 25.96
C VAL A 70 13.98 22.66 24.92
N LYS A 71 14.05 21.57 24.16
CA LYS A 71 13.02 21.15 23.20
C LYS A 71 11.85 20.52 23.96
N CYS A 72 10.63 20.98 23.71
CA CYS A 72 9.40 20.35 24.17
C CYS A 72 8.57 19.93 22.96
N VAL A 73 8.40 18.62 22.78
CA VAL A 73 7.47 18.06 21.79
C VAL A 73 6.07 18.16 22.38
N THR A 74 5.12 18.68 21.61
CA THR A 74 3.71 18.78 21.99
C THR A 74 2.86 17.91 21.06
N ASN A 75 1.66 17.52 21.49
CA ASN A 75 0.70 16.87 20.60
C ASN A 75 -0.11 17.88 19.77
N LEU A 76 0.31 19.14 19.70
CA LEU A 76 -0.42 20.18 18.99
C LEU A 76 0.00 20.22 17.51
N CYS A 77 -0.89 20.66 16.65
CA CYS A 77 -0.62 20.86 15.22
C CYS A 77 0.46 21.93 15.00
N GLU A 78 1.45 21.67 14.15
CA GLU A 78 2.50 22.66 13.84
C GLU A 78 1.99 23.94 13.15
N HIS A 79 0.82 23.86 12.51
CA HIS A 79 0.24 24.97 11.75
C HIS A 79 -0.57 25.92 12.63
N CYS A 80 -1.58 25.42 13.36
CA CYS A 80 -2.38 26.28 14.24
C CYS A 80 -1.78 26.40 15.66
N LYS A 81 -0.89 25.48 16.07
CA LYS A 81 -0.21 25.46 17.38
C LYS A 81 -1.14 25.38 18.60
N GLU A 82 -2.42 25.10 18.37
CA GLU A 82 -3.48 25.13 19.39
C GLU A 82 -4.25 23.81 19.45
N THR A 83 -4.54 23.21 18.30
CA THR A 83 -5.35 21.99 18.20
C THR A 83 -4.51 20.74 18.45
N GLU A 84 -4.99 19.83 19.29
CA GLU A 84 -4.39 18.50 19.46
C GLU A 84 -4.57 17.65 18.19
N LEU A 85 -3.51 16.94 17.80
CA LEU A 85 -3.49 16.11 16.60
C LEU A 85 -4.18 14.77 16.85
N GLU A 86 -4.99 14.35 15.88
CA GLU A 86 -5.52 12.99 15.82
C GLU A 86 -4.49 12.06 15.16
N VAL A 87 -4.46 10.80 15.62
CA VAL A 87 -3.63 9.76 14.99
C VAL A 87 -4.48 8.98 14.00
N ILE A 88 -4.18 9.16 12.72
CA ILE A 88 -4.83 8.42 11.64
C ILE A 88 -4.03 7.15 11.38
N SER A 89 -4.71 6.00 11.46
CA SER A 89 -4.11 4.68 11.21
C SER A 89 -4.65 4.04 9.93
N ARG A 90 -3.79 3.32 9.22
CA ARG A 90 -4.18 2.39 8.13
C ARG A 90 -3.51 1.05 8.31
N TYR A 91 -4.16 0.02 7.81
CA TYR A 91 -3.71 -1.35 7.86
C TYR A 91 -3.44 -1.82 6.43
N LEU A 92 -2.20 -2.19 6.15
CA LEU A 92 -1.76 -2.58 4.82
C LEU A 92 -1.54 -4.09 4.77
N GLN A 93 -2.26 -4.74 3.88
CA GLN A 93 -1.90 -6.06 3.39
C GLN A 93 -1.00 -5.89 2.17
N VAL A 94 0.22 -6.42 2.23
CA VAL A 94 1.25 -6.22 1.22
C VAL A 94 1.54 -7.52 0.50
N LYS A 95 1.67 -7.43 -0.82
CA LYS A 95 2.10 -8.55 -1.62
C LYS A 95 3.03 -8.11 -2.72
N THR A 96 4.20 -8.74 -2.74
CA THR A 96 5.18 -8.53 -3.80
C THR A 96 5.11 -9.69 -4.79
N SER A 97 5.19 -9.39 -6.09
CA SER A 97 5.19 -10.38 -7.16
C SER A 97 6.28 -10.06 -8.18
N GLU A 98 7.02 -11.08 -8.59
CA GLU A 98 8.02 -10.98 -9.66
C GLU A 98 7.38 -11.24 -11.02
N GLY A 99 7.76 -10.45 -12.01
CA GLY A 99 7.23 -10.55 -13.36
C GLY A 99 7.80 -11.73 -14.15
N ILE A 100 6.93 -12.59 -14.67
CA ILE A 100 7.31 -13.68 -15.56
C ILE A 100 7.51 -13.13 -16.98
N LYS A 101 8.63 -13.50 -17.62
CA LYS A 101 8.95 -13.09 -18.99
C LYS A 101 7.86 -13.51 -19.98
N THR A 102 7.59 -12.63 -20.95
CA THR A 102 6.68 -12.90 -22.07
C THR A 102 7.42 -12.80 -23.40
N LYS A 103 6.73 -13.09 -24.51
CA LYS A 103 7.28 -12.88 -25.87
C LYS A 103 7.58 -11.41 -26.16
N ASN A 104 6.90 -10.47 -25.49
CA ASN A 104 7.16 -9.05 -25.61
C ASN A 104 8.12 -8.64 -24.48
N GLU A 105 9.30 -8.15 -24.84
CA GLU A 105 10.34 -7.79 -23.88
C GLU A 105 9.90 -6.74 -22.86
N ASN A 106 8.99 -5.84 -23.27
CA ASN A 106 8.46 -4.76 -22.45
C ASN A 106 7.25 -5.15 -21.59
N VAL A 107 6.84 -6.42 -21.63
CA VAL A 107 5.68 -6.92 -20.88
C VAL A 107 6.07 -8.12 -20.03
N ARG A 108 5.59 -8.12 -18.79
CA ARG A 108 5.69 -9.23 -17.85
C ARG A 108 4.32 -9.67 -17.42
N LYS A 109 4.18 -10.97 -17.13
CA LYS A 109 2.97 -11.55 -16.55
C LYS A 109 3.12 -11.63 -15.05
N PHE A 110 2.10 -11.17 -14.34
CA PHE A 110 2.03 -11.25 -12.90
C PHE A 110 0.76 -11.98 -12.47
N SER A 111 0.80 -12.60 -11.30
CA SER A 111 -0.39 -13.20 -10.68
C SER A 111 -0.85 -12.34 -9.52
N PHE A 112 -2.01 -11.72 -9.69
CA PHE A 112 -2.64 -10.90 -8.68
C PHE A 112 -3.68 -11.72 -7.89
N HIS A 113 -3.64 -11.60 -6.58
CA HIS A 113 -4.71 -12.02 -5.67
C HIS A 113 -4.44 -11.43 -4.27
N PRO A 114 -5.46 -10.89 -3.58
CA PRO A 114 -5.32 -10.49 -2.17
C PRO A 114 -4.89 -11.69 -1.33
N LYS A 115 -4.21 -11.48 -0.20
CA LYS A 115 -3.84 -12.58 0.72
C LYS A 115 -5.05 -13.02 1.54
N ILE A 116 -5.81 -12.04 2.03
CA ILE A 116 -7.09 -12.20 2.71
C ILE A 116 -8.01 -11.12 2.15
N ARG A 117 -9.25 -11.50 1.81
CA ARG A 117 -10.27 -10.54 1.37
C ARG A 117 -10.98 -9.97 2.58
N TYR A 118 -10.63 -8.75 2.94
CA TYR A 118 -11.43 -7.98 3.88
C TYR A 118 -12.65 -7.42 3.15
N ASN A 119 -13.84 -7.69 3.66
CA ASN A 119 -15.10 -7.10 3.17
C ASN A 119 -15.59 -5.96 4.08
N THR A 120 -14.75 -5.49 5.01
CA THR A 120 -15.09 -4.49 6.03
C THR A 120 -13.92 -3.53 6.28
N GLY A 121 -14.24 -2.32 6.77
CA GLY A 121 -13.27 -1.28 7.12
C GLY A 121 -12.98 -0.29 5.98
N TYR A 122 -12.84 1.00 6.31
CA TYR A 122 -12.35 2.03 5.38
C TYR A 122 -10.84 2.27 5.55
N GLU A 123 -10.25 1.64 6.54
CA GLU A 123 -8.87 1.82 6.98
C GLU A 123 -7.94 0.70 6.52
N VAL A 124 -8.49 -0.35 5.88
CA VAL A 124 -7.73 -1.50 5.38
C VAL A 124 -7.47 -1.36 3.89
N PHE A 125 -6.22 -1.48 3.52
CA PHE A 125 -5.73 -1.30 2.16
C PHE A 125 -4.92 -2.51 1.73
N TYR A 126 -5.02 -2.82 0.45
CA TYR A 126 -4.16 -3.78 -0.20
C TYR A 126 -3.13 -3.03 -1.04
N VAL A 127 -1.84 -3.36 -0.83
CA VAL A 127 -0.73 -2.82 -1.60
C VAL A 127 -0.07 -3.96 -2.36
N TRP A 128 -0.25 -3.96 -3.67
CA TRP A 128 0.41 -4.91 -4.54
C TRP A 128 1.62 -4.28 -5.22
N ILE A 129 2.74 -5.00 -5.18
CA ILE A 129 4.03 -4.53 -5.69
C ILE A 129 4.46 -5.44 -6.83
N ALA A 130 4.42 -4.91 -8.06
CA ALA A 130 4.92 -5.61 -9.23
C ALA A 130 6.40 -5.26 -9.44
N VAL A 131 7.27 -6.26 -9.31
CA VAL A 131 8.73 -6.12 -9.43
C VAL A 131 9.20 -6.64 -10.78
N PHE A 132 9.92 -5.78 -11.51
CA PHE A 132 10.60 -6.11 -12.76
C PHE A 132 12.10 -6.31 -12.47
N ASP A 133 12.58 -7.55 -12.63
CA ASP A 133 13.96 -7.98 -12.30
C ASP A 133 14.88 -8.07 -13.53
N ASP A 134 14.65 -7.26 -14.56
CA ASP A 134 15.42 -7.28 -15.81
C ASP A 134 16.51 -6.19 -15.91
N THR A 135 16.62 -5.35 -14.89
CA THR A 135 17.53 -4.20 -14.85
C THR A 135 18.52 -4.32 -13.69
N LYS A 136 19.65 -3.60 -13.75
CA LYS A 136 20.62 -3.56 -12.64
C LYS A 136 19.99 -3.09 -11.32
N GLU A 137 18.94 -2.29 -11.43
CA GLU A 137 18.08 -1.86 -10.32
C GLU A 137 16.66 -2.38 -10.56
N LYS A 138 16.12 -3.15 -9.63
CA LYS A 138 14.74 -3.65 -9.70
C LYS A 138 13.76 -2.48 -9.75
N LYS A 139 12.85 -2.51 -10.73
CA LYS A 139 11.77 -1.51 -10.83
C LYS A 139 10.53 -2.02 -10.11
N CYS A 140 10.00 -1.21 -9.18
CA CYS A 140 8.75 -1.49 -8.47
C CYS A 140 7.61 -0.62 -9.02
N HIS A 141 6.44 -1.22 -9.13
CA HIS A 141 5.18 -0.54 -9.41
C HIS A 141 4.21 -0.85 -8.29
N PHE A 142 3.62 0.17 -7.68
CA PHE A 142 2.69 0.02 -6.56
C PHE A 142 1.26 0.13 -7.08
N TYR A 143 0.39 -0.77 -6.63
CA TYR A 143 -1.05 -0.68 -6.84
C TYR A 143 -1.70 -0.68 -5.49
N ILE A 144 -2.26 0.46 -5.11
CA ILE A 144 -2.79 0.74 -3.79
C ILE A 144 -4.30 0.87 -3.93
N LEU A 145 -5.04 0.09 -3.16
CA LEU A 145 -6.50 0.12 -3.18
C LEU A 145 -7.08 -0.15 -1.81
N ASN A 146 -8.26 0.42 -1.57
CA ASN A 146 -9.05 0.03 -0.41
C ASN A 146 -9.59 -1.39 -0.64
N THR A 147 -9.70 -2.20 0.40
CA THR A 147 -10.17 -3.58 0.27
C THR A 147 -11.61 -3.68 -0.25
N LYS A 148 -12.43 -2.63 -0.11
CA LYS A 148 -13.77 -2.55 -0.71
C LYS A 148 -13.73 -2.50 -2.24
N ASP A 149 -12.68 -1.93 -2.83
CA ASP A 149 -12.56 -1.82 -4.29
C ASP A 149 -12.26 -3.17 -4.96
N VAL A 150 -11.99 -4.23 -4.20
CA VAL A 150 -11.73 -5.58 -4.72
C VAL A 150 -12.92 -6.11 -5.52
N GLU A 151 -14.16 -5.77 -5.14
CA GLU A 151 -15.37 -6.20 -5.86
C GLU A 151 -15.44 -5.72 -7.30
N ILE A 152 -14.69 -4.67 -7.64
CA ILE A 152 -14.67 -4.09 -8.99
C ILE A 152 -13.99 -5.04 -9.99
N PHE A 153 -13.04 -5.86 -9.53
CA PHE A 153 -12.19 -6.65 -10.42
C PHE A 153 -11.98 -8.11 -9.98
N ASP A 154 -12.54 -8.53 -8.85
CA ASP A 154 -12.46 -9.90 -8.33
C ASP A 154 -13.77 -10.33 -7.62
N ASN A 155 -14.00 -11.64 -7.53
CA ASN A 155 -15.20 -12.21 -6.92
C ASN A 155 -15.10 -12.25 -5.40
N ILE A 156 -15.74 -11.32 -4.70
CA ILE A 156 -15.74 -11.25 -3.22
C ILE A 156 -16.46 -12.42 -2.52
N ASN A 157 -17.23 -13.23 -3.25
CA ASN A 157 -17.98 -14.34 -2.67
C ASN A 157 -17.17 -15.65 -2.54
N LEU A 158 -15.91 -15.69 -3.00
CA LEU A 158 -15.09 -16.90 -2.80
C LEU A 158 -14.43 -16.87 -1.41
N ASP A 159 -14.27 -18.06 -0.83
CA ASP A 159 -13.71 -18.26 0.50
C ASP A 159 -12.36 -17.55 0.70
N THR A 160 -12.22 -16.88 1.83
CA THR A 160 -11.13 -15.94 2.12
C THR A 160 -9.81 -16.60 2.51
N TYR A 161 -9.86 -17.84 3.00
CA TYR A 161 -8.70 -18.52 3.61
C TYR A 161 -7.94 -19.49 2.68
N GLN A 162 -8.43 -19.75 1.47
CA GLN A 162 -7.77 -20.66 0.52
C GLN A 162 -7.96 -20.19 -0.91
N ILE A 163 -7.22 -19.16 -1.32
CA ILE A 163 -7.10 -18.84 -2.74
C ILE A 163 -6.27 -19.94 -3.39
N THR A 164 -6.95 -20.84 -4.08
CA THR A 164 -6.34 -21.86 -4.94
C THR A 164 -5.72 -21.20 -6.17
N ASP A 165 -4.71 -21.83 -6.78
CA ASP A 165 -4.02 -21.27 -7.96
C ASP A 165 -4.97 -20.90 -9.12
N ASN A 166 -6.13 -21.56 -9.19
CA ASN A 166 -7.19 -21.34 -10.17
C ASN A 166 -7.96 -20.02 -9.98
N GLN A 167 -7.76 -19.33 -8.85
CA GLN A 167 -8.39 -18.06 -8.51
C GLN A 167 -7.44 -16.86 -8.68
N LYS A 168 -6.22 -17.08 -9.20
CA LYS A 168 -5.26 -16.01 -9.45
C LYS A 168 -5.61 -15.26 -10.73
N THR A 169 -5.70 -13.93 -10.62
CA THR A 169 -5.89 -13.06 -11.77
C THR A 169 -4.54 -12.84 -12.45
N GLU A 170 -4.34 -13.41 -13.64
CA GLU A 170 -3.18 -13.04 -14.46
C GLU A 170 -3.34 -11.60 -14.94
N LEU A 171 -2.34 -10.75 -14.67
CA LEU A 171 -2.23 -9.37 -15.13
C LEU A 171 -0.95 -9.21 -15.97
N PRO A 172 -1.07 -9.02 -17.30
CA PRO A 172 0.05 -8.56 -18.13
C PRO A 172 0.30 -7.06 -17.87
N ILE A 173 1.53 -6.70 -17.54
CA ILE A 173 1.93 -5.34 -17.17
C ILE A 173 3.12 -4.92 -18.01
N ARG A 174 3.06 -3.70 -18.55
CA ARG A 174 4.16 -3.08 -19.28
C ARG A 174 5.21 -2.51 -18.32
N ASN A 175 6.45 -2.36 -18.76
CA ASN A 175 7.56 -1.86 -17.93
C ASN A 175 7.31 -0.48 -17.28
N ASP A 176 6.36 0.31 -17.78
CA ASP A 176 5.95 1.60 -17.20
C ASP A 176 4.78 1.49 -16.21
N GLY A 177 4.34 0.27 -15.86
CA GLY A 177 3.29 0.03 -14.87
C GLY A 177 1.88 -0.04 -15.44
N VAL A 178 1.70 0.05 -16.77
CA VAL A 178 0.37 -0.06 -17.35
C VAL A 178 -0.08 -1.51 -17.40
N VAL A 179 -1.21 -1.82 -16.74
CA VAL A 179 -1.92 -3.09 -16.83
C VAL A 179 -2.66 -3.17 -18.15
N LEU A 180 -2.36 -4.20 -18.94
CA LEU A 180 -2.90 -4.42 -20.29
C LEU A 180 -4.15 -5.28 -20.31
N LYS A 181 -4.56 -5.84 -19.17
CA LYS A 181 -5.78 -6.64 -19.06
C LYS A 181 -7.00 -5.77 -19.32
N ARG A 182 -7.87 -6.24 -20.21
CA ARG A 182 -9.17 -5.62 -20.44
C ARG A 182 -10.23 -6.31 -19.59
N GLY A 183 -11.28 -5.56 -19.24
CA GLY A 183 -12.47 -6.12 -18.61
C GLY A 183 -13.09 -7.24 -19.44
N SER A 184 -13.79 -8.17 -18.78
CA SER A 184 -14.59 -9.19 -19.45
C SER A 184 -16.06 -8.86 -19.30
N ALA A 185 -16.77 -8.73 -20.42
CA ALA A 185 -18.22 -8.49 -20.41
C ALA A 185 -18.99 -9.62 -19.69
N SER A 186 -18.43 -10.84 -19.64
CA SER A 186 -19.04 -11.99 -18.98
C SER A 186 -18.97 -11.95 -17.45
N THR A 187 -18.01 -11.22 -16.87
CA THR A 187 -17.87 -11.10 -15.41
C THR A 187 -18.32 -9.74 -14.89
N GLY A 188 -18.37 -8.72 -15.76
CA GLY A 188 -18.63 -7.34 -15.34
C GLY A 188 -17.43 -6.66 -14.66
N TYR A 189 -16.28 -7.33 -14.58
CA TYR A 189 -15.08 -6.80 -13.92
C TYR A 189 -14.39 -5.73 -14.76
N ASP A 190 -14.02 -4.64 -14.09
CA ASP A 190 -13.26 -3.55 -14.69
C ASP A 190 -11.81 -3.57 -14.21
N TYR A 191 -10.88 -3.92 -15.10
CA TYR A 191 -9.44 -3.87 -14.82
C TYR A 191 -8.81 -2.50 -15.14
N SER A 192 -9.56 -1.55 -15.71
CA SER A 192 -9.04 -0.21 -16.02
C SER A 192 -8.69 0.59 -14.76
N VAL A 193 -9.34 0.28 -13.63
CA VAL A 193 -9.06 0.87 -12.32
C VAL A 193 -7.61 0.68 -11.85
N PHE A 194 -6.94 -0.40 -12.28
CA PHE A 194 -5.52 -0.58 -11.99
C PHE A 194 -4.67 0.55 -12.55
N ASN A 195 -5.04 1.11 -13.70
CA ASN A 195 -4.31 2.20 -14.35
C ASN A 195 -4.81 3.57 -13.90
N ASN A 196 -6.13 3.72 -13.76
CA ASN A 196 -6.75 5.04 -13.59
C ASN A 196 -6.90 5.46 -12.12
N ARG A 197 -6.80 4.51 -11.18
CA ARG A 197 -7.07 4.76 -9.76
C ARG A 197 -6.07 4.12 -8.80
N PHE A 198 -5.52 2.94 -9.09
CA PHE A 198 -4.66 2.24 -8.12
C PHE A 198 -3.16 2.48 -8.33
N TYR A 199 -2.74 2.78 -9.56
CA TYR A 199 -1.32 2.84 -9.92
C TYR A 199 -0.62 4.03 -9.24
N ASN A 200 0.34 3.71 -8.36
CA ASN A 200 1.12 4.65 -7.55
C ASN A 200 0.27 5.70 -6.81
N ASP A 201 -1.00 5.38 -6.50
CA ASP A 201 -1.90 6.29 -5.78
C ASP A 201 -1.69 6.19 -4.27
N PHE A 202 -0.57 6.73 -3.78
CA PHE A 202 -0.33 6.84 -2.35
C PHE A 202 -1.30 7.83 -1.67
N GLY A 203 -1.92 8.72 -2.44
CA GLY A 203 -2.96 9.63 -1.96
C GLY A 203 -4.18 8.89 -1.41
N ALA A 204 -4.47 7.68 -1.92
CA ALA A 204 -5.55 6.84 -1.42
C ALA A 204 -5.43 6.49 0.09
N LEU A 205 -4.23 6.51 0.66
CA LEU A 205 -3.99 6.23 2.08
C LEU A 205 -4.35 7.43 2.97
N GLU A 206 -4.31 8.63 2.38
CA GLU A 206 -4.69 9.88 3.02
C GLU A 206 -6.21 10.07 2.92
N ILE A 207 -6.84 10.39 4.05
CA ILE A 207 -8.28 10.61 4.12
C ILE A 207 -8.60 12.05 3.68
N GLU A 208 -9.63 12.22 2.84
CA GLU A 208 -10.58 13.31 3.00
C GLU A 208 -11.61 12.87 4.04
N ILE A 209 -11.63 13.48 5.24
CA ILE A 209 -12.60 13.10 6.28
C ILE A 209 -13.96 13.52 5.73
N LYS A 210 -14.69 12.59 5.13
CA LYS A 210 -16.12 12.76 4.91
C LYS A 210 -16.77 12.55 6.27
N GLU A 211 -17.18 13.66 6.87
CA GLU A 211 -18.08 13.71 8.01
C GLU A 211 -19.21 12.69 7.76
N GLN A 212 -19.30 11.67 8.62
CA GLN A 212 -20.47 10.78 8.70
C GLN A 212 -21.62 11.53 9.36
#